data_AF-U2EYW9-F1
#
_entry.id   AF-U2EYW9-F1
#
_cell.length_a   1.000
_cell.length_b   1.000
_cell.length_c   1.000
_cell.angle_alpha   90.00
_cell.angle_beta   90.00
_cell.angle_gamma   90.00
#
_symmetry.space_group_name_H-M   'P 1'
#
loop_
_entity.id
_entity.type
_entity.pdbx_description
1 polymer ?
#
loop_
_entity_poly.entity_id
_entity_poly.type
_entity_poly.pdbx_seq_one_letter_code
_entity_poly.pdbx_strand_id
1 'polypeptide(L)'
;MMYSEFIEHSNFTEQYISFTEYTTFIEPIYMAADQIPTKQEFIALLRDAFKALVNPVVEKAMHSLSLEDKLMYLECGSQQVQEYLERIDFEARKLAYQYLKLMLTL
;
A
#
# COMPACT_ATOMS: atom_id res chain seq x y z
N MET A 1 -8.08 -4.98 13.92
CA MET A 1 -8.05 -3.69 14.64
C MET A 1 -9.13 -2.79 14.03
N MET A 2 -9.56 -1.70 14.66
CA MET A 2 -10.49 -0.79 13.98
C MET A 2 -9.75 0.02 12.90
N TYR A 3 -10.44 0.48 11.85
CA TYR A 3 -9.81 1.28 10.79
C TYR A 3 -9.17 2.58 11.32
N SER A 4 -9.82 3.27 12.25
CA SER A 4 -9.25 4.47 12.88
C SER A 4 -7.95 4.18 13.64
N GLU A 5 -7.90 3.07 14.40
CA GLU A 5 -6.69 2.61 15.07
C GLU A 5 -5.59 2.25 14.06
N PHE A 6 -5.96 1.62 12.94
CA PHE A 6 -5.02 1.30 11.88
C PHE A 6 -4.37 2.56 11.32
N ILE A 7 -5.16 3.58 10.97
CA ILE A 7 -4.65 4.85 10.46
C ILE A 7 -3.72 5.53 11.47
N GLU A 8 -4.12 5.60 12.74
CA GLU A 8 -3.33 6.19 13.82
C GLU A 8 -1.97 5.49 14.01
N HIS A 9 -1.94 4.17 14.02
CA HIS A 9 -0.71 3.42 14.26
C HIS A 9 0.18 3.28 13.00
N SER A 10 -0.42 3.24 11.82
CA SER A 10 0.27 3.00 10.56
C SER A 10 0.82 4.25 9.90
N ASN A 11 0.44 5.46 10.34
CA ASN A 11 0.77 6.74 9.71
C ASN A 11 0.40 6.80 8.21
N PHE A 12 -0.41 5.87 7.71
CA PHE A 12 -1.01 5.99 6.39
C PHE A 12 -2.15 7.00 6.48
N THR A 13 -2.38 7.73 5.40
CA THR A 13 -3.53 8.63 5.30
C THR A 13 -4.75 7.87 4.80
N GLU A 14 -5.95 8.36 5.14
CA GLU A 14 -7.20 7.81 4.60
C GLU A 14 -7.30 7.95 3.07
N GLN A 15 -6.55 8.89 2.49
CA GLN A 15 -6.42 9.05 1.04
C GLN A 15 -5.58 7.93 0.40
N TYR A 16 -4.60 7.38 1.13
CA TYR A 16 -3.72 6.35 0.62
C TYR A 16 -4.33 4.95 0.77
N ILE A 17 -4.82 4.62 1.97
CA ILE A 17 -5.54 3.37 2.24
C ILE A 17 -6.93 3.73 2.70
N SER A 18 -7.92 3.50 1.85
CA SER A 18 -9.33 3.78 2.16
C SER A 18 -9.92 2.75 3.13
N PHE A 19 -11.06 3.10 3.76
CA PHE A 19 -11.82 2.17 4.60
C PHE A 19 -12.22 0.88 3.84
N THR A 20 -12.66 1.03 2.59
CA THR A 20 -13.03 -0.11 1.74
C THR A 20 -11.83 -1.02 1.48
N GLU A 21 -10.67 -0.44 1.18
CA GLU A 21 -9.46 -1.22 0.96
C GLU A 21 -9.01 -1.95 2.24
N TYR A 22 -9.02 -1.24 3.37
CA TYR A 22 -8.67 -1.82 4.67
C TYR A 22 -9.54 -3.02 5.00
N THR A 23 -10.86 -2.87 4.93
CA THR A 23 -11.81 -3.94 5.25
C THR A 23 -11.79 -5.10 4.24
N THR A 24 -11.46 -4.81 2.98
CA THR A 24 -11.41 -5.85 1.93
C THR A 24 -10.11 -6.67 1.99
N PHE A 25 -8.97 -6.04 2.22
CA PHE A 25 -7.65 -6.68 2.04
C PHE A 25 -6.83 -6.80 3.31
N ILE A 26 -6.85 -5.81 4.20
CA ILE A 26 -5.92 -5.74 5.34
C ILE A 26 -6.52 -6.38 6.58
N GLU A 27 -7.74 -5.99 6.95
CA GLU A 27 -8.44 -6.51 8.13
C GLU A 27 -8.55 -8.04 8.12
N PRO A 28 -8.91 -8.71 7.01
CA PRO A 28 -9.00 -10.16 6.99
C PRO A 28 -7.65 -10.84 7.27
N ILE A 29 -6.53 -10.24 6.86
CA ILE A 29 -5.19 -10.78 7.12
C ILE A 29 -4.87 -10.66 8.61
N TYR A 30 -5.13 -9.49 9.20
CA TYR A 30 -4.95 -9.28 10.64
C TYR A 30 -5.79 -10.24 11.47
N MET A 31 -7.04 -10.50 11.05
CA MET A 31 -7.97 -11.36 11.78
C MET A 31 -7.69 -12.86 11.61
N ALA A 32 -7.07 -13.26 10.52
CA ALA A 32 -6.80 -14.66 10.19
C ALA A 32 -5.42 -15.16 10.64
N ALA A 33 -4.55 -14.28 11.12
CA ALA A 33 -3.21 -14.69 11.52
C ALA A 33 -3.22 -15.44 12.85
N ASP A 34 -2.67 -16.66 12.84
CA ASP A 34 -2.68 -17.55 14.01
C ASP A 34 -1.81 -17.01 15.16
N GLN A 35 -0.76 -16.25 14.83
CA GLN A 35 0.16 -15.64 15.79
C GLN A 35 0.60 -14.24 15.32
N ILE A 36 -0.25 -13.23 15.47
CA ILE A 36 0.20 -11.84 15.52
C ILE A 36 0.47 -11.49 16.99
N PRO A 37 1.70 -11.13 17.39
CA PRO A 37 1.96 -10.88 18.81
C PRO A 37 1.33 -9.55 19.27
N THR A 38 1.26 -8.51 18.41
CA THR A 38 0.64 -7.20 18.71
C THR A 38 0.14 -6.45 17.45
N LYS A 39 -0.74 -5.45 17.64
CA LYS A 39 -1.17 -4.51 16.57
C LYS A 39 0.01 -3.82 15.90
N GLN A 40 1.04 -3.46 16.68
CA GLN A 40 2.22 -2.74 16.18
C GLN A 40 3.10 -3.62 15.30
N GLU A 41 3.29 -4.89 15.66
CA GLU A 41 4.07 -5.83 14.84
C GLU A 41 3.39 -6.11 13.51
N PHE A 42 2.05 -6.25 13.49
CA PHE A 42 1.33 -6.38 12.22
C PHE A 42 1.57 -5.19 11.30
N ILE A 43 1.51 -3.98 11.83
CA ILE A 43 1.76 -2.75 11.06
C ILE A 43 3.22 -2.68 10.59
N ALA A 44 4.17 -3.12 11.41
CA ALA A 44 5.57 -3.21 11.01
C ALA A 44 5.76 -4.17 9.83
N LEU A 45 5.19 -5.38 9.91
CA LEU A 45 5.25 -6.36 8.82
C LEU A 45 4.59 -5.85 7.53
N LEU A 46 3.47 -5.14 7.66
CA LEU A 46 2.81 -4.51 6.51
C LEU A 46 3.70 -3.46 5.84
N ARG A 47 4.32 -2.58 6.64
CA ARG A 47 5.26 -1.57 6.13
C ARG A 47 6.49 -2.21 5.49
N ASP A 48 7.01 -3.28 6.07
CA ASP A 48 8.15 -4.02 5.50
C ASP A 48 7.77 -4.67 4.17
N ALA A 49 6.58 -5.26 4.06
CA ALA A 49 6.06 -5.79 2.80
C ALA A 49 5.92 -4.68 1.75
N PHE A 50 5.44 -3.48 2.13
CA PHE A 50 5.32 -2.34 1.22
C PHE A 50 6.69 -1.85 0.77
N LYS A 51 7.65 -1.74 1.68
CA LYS A 51 9.02 -1.36 1.37
C LYS A 51 9.69 -2.35 0.41
N ALA A 52 9.41 -3.64 0.56
CA ALA A 52 9.99 -4.70 -0.26
C ALA A 52 9.32 -4.84 -1.64
N LEU A 53 8.00 -4.65 -1.72
CA LEU A 53 7.21 -5.00 -2.91
C LEU A 53 6.54 -3.81 -3.60
N VAL A 54 6.09 -2.81 -2.85
CA VAL A 54 5.34 -1.66 -3.39
C VAL A 54 6.30 -0.57 -3.84
N ASN A 55 7.17 -0.10 -2.94
CA ASN A 55 8.05 1.04 -3.22
C ASN A 55 8.91 0.83 -4.48
N PRO A 56 9.56 -0.33 -4.71
CA PRO A 56 10.38 -0.53 -5.90
C PRO A 56 9.57 -0.50 -7.20
N VAL A 57 8.30 -0.95 -7.15
CA VAL A 57 7.41 -0.94 -8.32
C VAL A 57 6.97 0.48 -8.64
N VAL A 58 6.56 1.25 -7.64
CA VAL A 58 6.18 2.66 -7.79
C VAL A 58 7.37 3.49 -8.26
N GLU A 59 8.55 3.30 -7.66
CA GLU A 59 9.79 3.95 -8.10
C GLU A 59 10.09 3.62 -9.56
N LYS A 60 10.00 2.34 -9.96
CA LYS A 60 10.22 1.94 -11.35
C LYS A 60 9.21 2.60 -12.30
N ALA A 61 7.93 2.67 -11.91
CA ALA A 61 6.89 3.32 -12.68
C ALA A 61 7.21 4.81 -12.88
N MET A 62 7.57 5.51 -11.80
CA MET A 62 8.01 6.91 -11.85
C MET A 62 9.22 7.12 -12.77
N HIS A 63 10.23 6.25 -12.67
CA HIS A 63 11.43 6.35 -13.51
C HIS A 63 11.11 6.11 -15.00
N SER A 64 10.15 5.24 -15.29
CA SER A 64 9.73 4.88 -16.66
C SER A 64 8.93 5.96 -17.39
N LEU A 65 8.40 6.96 -16.66
CA LEU A 65 7.74 8.11 -17.27
C LEU A 65 8.71 8.90 -18.15
N SER A 66 8.20 9.45 -19.25
CA SER A 66 8.97 10.36 -20.11
C SER A 66 9.32 11.65 -19.36
N LEU A 67 10.32 12.39 -19.85
CA LEU A 67 10.65 13.69 -19.26
C LEU A 67 9.46 14.65 -19.34
N GLU A 68 8.72 14.62 -20.45
CA GLU A 68 7.51 15.43 -20.66
C GLU A 68 6.42 15.09 -19.64
N ASP A 69 6.14 13.80 -19.41
CA ASP A 69 5.16 13.37 -18.41
C ASP A 69 5.55 13.79 -16.99
N LYS A 70 6.85 13.71 -16.66
CA LYS A 70 7.38 14.14 -15.36
C LYS A 70 7.21 15.65 -15.16
N LEU A 71 7.52 16.45 -16.18
CA LEU A 71 7.32 17.90 -16.14
C LEU A 71 5.83 18.25 -16.03
N MET A 72 4.99 17.63 -16.84
CA MET A 72 3.54 17.85 -16.81
C MET A 72 2.92 17.46 -15.47
N TYR A 73 3.39 16.38 -14.84
CA TYR A 73 2.97 15.99 -13.50
C TYR A 73 3.35 17.04 -12.44
N LEU A 74 4.58 17.58 -12.49
CA LEU A 74 5.06 18.58 -11.53
C LEU A 74 4.41 19.95 -11.71
N GLU A 75 4.21 20.40 -12.95
CA GLU A 75 3.76 21.77 -13.24
C GLU A 75 2.24 21.90 -13.25
N CYS A 76 1.53 20.87 -13.72
CA CYS A 76 0.10 20.96 -14.04
C CYS A 76 -0.76 19.92 -13.33
N GLY A 77 -0.18 18.97 -12.57
CA GLY A 77 -0.93 17.90 -11.92
C GLY A 77 -1.64 17.01 -12.94
N SER A 78 -0.88 16.46 -13.89
CA SER A 78 -1.41 15.56 -14.92
C SER A 78 -2.26 14.44 -14.32
N GLN A 79 -3.58 14.54 -14.51
CA GLN A 79 -4.54 13.54 -14.02
C GLN A 79 -4.23 12.16 -14.62
N GLN A 80 -3.84 12.10 -15.89
CA GLN A 80 -3.52 10.83 -16.56
C GLN A 80 -2.30 10.14 -15.94
N VAL A 81 -1.24 10.89 -15.63
CA VAL A 81 -0.03 10.34 -15.00
C VAL A 81 -0.34 9.93 -13.56
N GLN A 82 -1.13 10.73 -12.84
CA GLN A 82 -1.58 10.41 -11.50
C GLN A 82 -2.40 9.11 -11.48
N GLU A 83 -3.43 8.98 -12.31
CA GLU A 83 -4.26 7.77 -12.43
C GLU A 83 -3.43 6.53 -12.79
N TYR A 84 -2.43 6.70 -13.67
CA TYR A 84 -1.51 5.62 -14.01
C TYR A 84 -0.70 5.15 -12.79
N LEU A 85 -0.10 6.08 -12.05
CA LEU A 85 0.72 5.77 -10.87
C LEU A 85 -0.12 5.18 -9.73
N GLU A 86 -1.30 5.74 -9.46
CA GLU A 86 -2.23 5.23 -8.46
C GLU A 86 -2.67 3.80 -8.78
N ARG A 87 -2.95 3.50 -10.06
CA ARG A 87 -3.28 2.15 -10.49
C ARG A 87 -2.13 1.17 -10.25
N ILE A 88 -0.89 1.56 -10.59
CA ILE A 88 0.29 0.70 -10.40
C ILE A 88 0.57 0.48 -8.90
N ASP A 89 0.50 1.54 -8.09
CA ASP A 89 0.66 1.47 -6.64
C ASP A 89 -0.37 0.52 -6.02
N PHE A 90 -1.64 0.63 -6.40
CA PHE A 90 -2.70 -0.23 -5.87
C PHE A 90 -2.51 -1.70 -6.24
N GLU A 91 -2.11 -2.00 -7.49
CA GLU A 91 -1.81 -3.39 -7.89
C GLU A 91 -0.61 -3.95 -7.14
N ALA A 92 0.43 -3.14 -6.88
CA ALA A 92 1.57 -3.56 -6.08
C ALA A 92 1.18 -3.82 -4.62
N ARG A 93 0.30 -2.99 -4.04
CA ARG A 93 -0.23 -3.21 -2.68
C ARG A 93 -1.02 -4.51 -2.57
N LYS A 94 -1.83 -4.87 -3.57
CA LYS A 94 -2.50 -6.18 -3.60
C LYS A 94 -1.52 -7.34 -3.51
N LEU A 95 -0.39 -7.26 -4.22
CA LEU A 95 0.66 -8.27 -4.13
C LEU A 95 1.29 -8.31 -2.73
N ALA A 96 1.53 -7.15 -2.12
CA ALA A 96 2.03 -7.08 -0.74
C ALA A 96 1.04 -7.70 0.26
N TYR A 97 -0.26 -7.47 0.10
CA TYR A 97 -1.30 -8.10 0.93
C TYR A 97 -1.31 -9.63 0.74
N GLN A 98 -1.21 -10.11 -0.49
CA GLN A 98 -1.14 -11.56 -0.76
C GLN A 98 0.12 -12.20 -0.15
N TYR A 99 1.27 -11.54 -0.29
CA TYR A 99 2.51 -11.95 0.33
C TYR A 99 2.39 -12.03 1.86
N LEU A 100 1.88 -10.95 2.48
CA LEU A 100 1.73 -10.89 3.93
C LEU A 100 0.73 -11.94 4.44
N LYS A 101 -0.37 -12.15 3.72
CA LYS A 101 -1.34 -13.21 4.02
C LYS A 101 -0.65 -14.58 4.07
N LEU A 102 0.11 -14.94 3.04
CA LEU A 102 0.83 -16.21 3.01
C LEU A 102 1.83 -16.32 4.16
N MET A 103 2.63 -15.28 4.42
CA MET A 103 3.61 -15.28 5.51
C MET A 103 3.00 -15.48 6.91
N LEU A 104 1.78 -15.00 7.13
CA LEU A 104 1.12 -15.03 8.44
C LEU A 104 0.19 -16.23 8.65
N THR A 105 -0.14 -16.97 7.58
CA THR A 105 -1.01 -18.16 7.64
C THR A 105 -0.29 -19.46 7.30
N LEU A 106 1.03 -19.43 7.14
CA LEU A 106 1.90 -20.61 7.02
C LEU A 106 2.22 -21.17 8.40
#